data_AF-A0A0F0CNS9-F1
#
_entry.id   AF-A0A0F0CNS9-F1
#
_cell.length_a   1.000
_cell.length_b   1.000
_cell.length_c   1.000
_cell.angle_alpha   90.00
_cell.angle_beta   90.00
_cell.angle_gamma   90.00
#
_symmetry.space_group_name_H-M   'P 1'
#
loop_
_entity.id
_entity.type
_entity.pdbx_description
1 polymer ?
#
loop_
_entity_poly.entity_id
_entity_poly.type
_entity_poly.pdbx_seq_one_letter_code
_entity_poly.pdbx_strand_id
1 'polypeptide(L)'
;MKVFAGNNSISYVYMGNLLGARYSNSELFFNDKEMVDFKKVRETIGFRHGIDKLVTGINRGLKLCLMCSEKDPFDCHRFVLVSYALAKKGIEIKHILANGNIITNNELEERLLVKYEIEYGHVMLFDTAKTREEVIDEGYEKRNYDIGYIGIPNVLSMS
;
A
#
# COMPACT_ATOMS: atom_id res chain seq x y z
N MET A 1 4.88 21.87 -7.95
CA MET A 1 5.21 22.95 -6.98
C MET A 1 6.60 22.69 -6.43
N LYS A 2 7.49 23.67 -6.32
CA LYS A 2 8.77 23.49 -5.59
C LYS A 2 8.60 24.02 -4.17
N VAL A 3 8.93 23.20 -3.19
CA VAL A 3 8.92 23.51 -1.76
C VAL A 3 10.36 23.44 -1.28
N PHE A 4 10.77 24.27 -0.33
CA PHE A 4 12.15 24.25 0.18
C PHE A 4 12.18 23.63 1.57
N ALA A 5 13.16 22.75 1.81
CA ALA A 5 13.47 22.22 3.14
C ALA A 5 14.92 22.61 3.46
N GLY A 6 15.08 23.68 4.26
CA GLY A 6 16.37 24.36 4.40
C GLY A 6 16.84 24.94 3.06
N ASN A 7 18.10 24.71 2.70
CA ASN A 7 18.70 25.18 1.44
C ASN A 7 18.41 24.27 0.23
N ASN A 8 17.65 23.18 0.41
CA ASN A 8 17.37 22.21 -0.65
C ASN A 8 15.99 22.45 -1.26
N SER A 9 15.92 22.46 -2.59
CA SER A 9 14.64 22.47 -3.32
C SER A 9 14.07 21.05 -3.42
N ILE A 10 12.84 20.87 -2.94
CA ILE A 10 12.03 19.66 -3.08
C ILE A 10 10.97 19.93 -4.15
N SER A 11 10.86 19.05 -5.13
CA SER A 11 9.74 19.10 -6.08
C SER A 11 8.57 18.29 -5.53
N TYR A 12 7.42 18.91 -5.39
CA TYR A 12 6.17 18.26 -4.99
C TYR A 12 5.28 17.99 -6.21
N VAL A 13 4.84 16.74 -6.31
CA VAL A 13 3.91 16.23 -7.32
C VAL A 13 2.76 15.54 -6.60
N TYR A 14 1.53 16.03 -6.81
CA TYR A 14 0.34 15.35 -6.30
C TYR A 14 0.07 14.10 -7.14
N MET A 15 -0.05 12.94 -6.47
CA MET A 15 -0.35 11.65 -7.10
C MET A 15 -1.58 10.97 -6.50
N GLY A 16 -2.42 11.67 -5.73
CA GLY A 16 -3.59 11.07 -5.08
C GLY A 16 -4.61 10.47 -6.04
N ASN A 17 -4.70 10.98 -7.28
CA ASN A 17 -5.56 10.42 -8.32
C ASN A 17 -5.06 9.08 -8.88
N LEU A 18 -3.77 8.76 -8.68
CA LEU A 18 -3.15 7.52 -9.18
C LEU A 18 -2.87 6.52 -8.05
N LEU A 19 -2.40 7.02 -6.90
CA LEU A 19 -1.88 6.22 -5.78
C LEU A 19 -2.66 6.45 -4.47
N GLY A 20 -3.84 7.05 -4.55
CA GLY A 20 -4.76 7.16 -3.41
C GLY A 20 -5.53 5.86 -3.17
N ALA A 21 -6.17 5.76 -2.01
CA ALA A 21 -6.95 4.58 -1.61
C ALA A 21 -8.47 4.80 -1.61
N ARG A 22 -8.95 5.99 -2.01
CA ARG A 22 -10.38 6.33 -2.00
C ARG A 22 -10.97 6.10 -3.38
N TYR A 23 -11.78 5.06 -3.50
CA TYR A 23 -12.51 4.71 -4.72
C TYR A 23 -14.00 4.65 -4.41
N SER A 24 -14.83 5.03 -5.38
CA SER A 24 -16.30 4.97 -5.31
C SER A 24 -16.91 3.97 -6.30
N ASN A 25 -16.11 3.40 -7.21
CA ASN A 25 -16.56 2.33 -8.11
C ASN A 25 -16.70 1.02 -7.31
N SER A 26 -17.92 0.50 -7.21
CA SER A 26 -18.23 -0.73 -6.47
C SER A 26 -17.57 -1.98 -7.05
N GLU A 27 -17.18 -1.97 -8.33
CA GLU A 27 -16.39 -3.07 -8.92
C GLU A 27 -15.03 -3.23 -8.23
N LEU A 28 -14.51 -2.15 -7.63
CA LEU A 28 -13.25 -2.15 -6.89
C LEU A 28 -13.43 -2.46 -5.40
N PHE A 29 -14.62 -2.83 -4.96
CA PHE A 29 -14.87 -3.20 -3.56
C PHE A 29 -14.72 -4.70 -3.35
N PHE A 30 -14.59 -5.12 -2.09
CA PHE A 30 -14.77 -6.52 -1.74
C PHE A 30 -16.19 -6.98 -2.08
N ASN A 31 -16.35 -8.27 -2.37
CA ASN A 31 -17.66 -8.81 -2.79
C ASN A 31 -18.68 -8.84 -1.63
N ASP A 32 -18.20 -8.84 -0.40
CA ASP A 32 -18.96 -8.97 0.85
C ASP A 32 -19.10 -7.65 1.63
N LYS A 33 -18.47 -6.55 1.18
CA LYS A 33 -18.46 -5.26 1.89
C LYS A 33 -18.20 -4.09 0.94
N GLU A 34 -18.80 -2.92 1.22
CA GLU A 34 -18.55 -1.65 0.52
C GLU A 34 -17.17 -1.04 0.85
N MET A 35 -16.12 -1.85 0.86
CA MET A 35 -14.77 -1.46 1.20
C MET A 35 -13.85 -1.73 0.02
N VAL A 36 -12.94 -0.79 -0.27
CA VAL A 36 -12.01 -0.89 -1.39
C VAL A 36 -11.12 -2.14 -1.26
N ASP A 37 -11.10 -2.95 -2.31
CA ASP A 37 -10.22 -4.09 -2.48
C ASP A 37 -8.94 -3.64 -3.21
N PHE A 38 -7.83 -3.54 -2.47
CA PHE A 38 -6.53 -3.16 -3.00
C PHE A 38 -5.98 -4.16 -4.02
N LYS A 39 -6.42 -5.43 -4.02
CA LYS A 39 -6.11 -6.38 -5.10
C LYS A 39 -6.71 -5.88 -6.41
N LYS A 40 -7.98 -5.51 -6.42
CA LYS A 40 -8.64 -4.96 -7.62
C LYS A 40 -8.04 -3.62 -8.03
N VAL A 41 -7.72 -2.74 -7.07
CA VAL A 41 -7.06 -1.45 -7.34
C VAL A 41 -5.70 -1.62 -8.04
N ARG A 42 -4.89 -2.59 -7.60
CA ARG A 42 -3.57 -2.88 -8.19
C ARG A 42 -3.66 -3.26 -9.68
N GLU A 43 -4.80 -3.78 -10.12
CA GLU A 43 -5.04 -4.14 -11.52
C GLU A 43 -5.47 -2.95 -12.39
N THR A 44 -5.83 -1.82 -11.80
CA THR A 44 -6.28 -0.65 -12.56
C THR A 44 -5.14 0.02 -13.33
N ILE A 45 -5.45 0.51 -14.54
CA ILE A 45 -4.48 1.21 -15.41
C ILE A 45 -3.88 2.43 -14.69
N GLY A 46 -4.72 3.21 -13.99
CA GLY A 46 -4.29 4.41 -13.27
C GLY A 46 -3.28 4.10 -12.17
N PHE A 47 -3.53 3.07 -11.36
CA PHE A 47 -2.61 2.68 -10.30
C PHE A 47 -1.28 2.18 -10.84
N ARG A 48 -1.30 1.24 -11.81
CA ARG A 48 -0.09 0.71 -12.45
C ARG A 48 0.75 1.83 -13.07
N HIS A 49 0.11 2.77 -13.76
CA HIS A 49 0.77 3.95 -14.30
C HIS A 49 1.42 4.82 -13.20
N GLY A 50 0.75 5.00 -12.06
CA GLY A 50 1.32 5.66 -10.89
C GLY A 50 2.60 4.99 -10.39
N ILE A 51 2.58 3.66 -10.24
CA ILE A 51 3.75 2.88 -9.80
C ILE A 51 4.89 2.99 -10.82
N ASP A 52 4.60 2.87 -12.12
CA ASP A 52 5.63 2.95 -13.16
C ASP A 52 6.29 4.34 -13.21
N LYS A 53 5.54 5.41 -12.90
CA LYS A 53 6.12 6.76 -12.74
C LYS A 53 7.11 6.83 -11.57
N LEU A 54 6.79 6.21 -10.43
CA LEU A 54 7.71 6.14 -9.29
C LEU A 54 8.97 5.36 -9.65
N VAL A 55 8.82 4.16 -10.22
CA VAL A 55 9.95 3.31 -10.64
C VAL A 55 10.83 4.02 -11.66
N THR A 56 10.24 4.67 -12.66
CA THR A 56 10.98 5.49 -13.64
C THR A 56 11.77 6.60 -12.95
N GLY A 57 11.18 7.27 -11.97
CA GLY A 57 11.87 8.30 -11.18
C GLY A 57 13.06 7.75 -10.42
N ILE A 58 12.89 6.62 -9.74
CA ILE A 58 13.95 5.92 -9.00
C ILE A 58 15.09 5.51 -9.93
N ASN A 59 14.77 4.91 -11.09
CA ASN A 59 15.76 4.50 -12.09
C ASN A 59 16.53 5.68 -12.71
N ARG A 60 15.96 6.88 -12.66
CA ARG A 60 16.63 8.14 -13.06
C ARG A 60 17.46 8.76 -11.94
N GLY A 61 17.59 8.09 -10.79
CA GLY A 61 18.35 8.57 -9.64
C GLY A 61 17.60 9.57 -8.76
N LEU A 62 16.28 9.72 -8.92
CA LEU A 62 15.50 10.62 -8.05
C LEU A 62 15.35 10.01 -6.66
N LYS A 63 15.62 10.83 -5.64
CA LYS A 63 15.26 10.51 -4.24
C LYS A 63 13.81 10.89 -4.03
N LEU A 64 12.94 9.88 -3.92
CA LEU A 64 11.51 10.07 -3.76
C LEU A 64 11.09 9.90 -2.29
N CYS A 65 10.13 10.71 -1.86
CA CYS A 65 9.45 10.55 -0.57
C CYS A 65 7.94 10.62 -0.81
N LEU A 66 7.20 9.65 -0.26
CA LEU A 66 5.74 9.61 -0.31
C LEU A 66 5.19 9.99 1.07
N MET A 67 4.43 11.07 1.13
CA MET A 67 3.87 11.58 2.38
C MET A 67 2.56 10.86 2.77
N CYS A 68 2.46 10.30 3.98
CA CYS A 68 1.18 9.87 4.61
C CYS A 68 0.64 10.95 5.56
N SER A 69 -0.65 10.87 5.87
CA SER A 69 -1.28 11.58 7.00
C SER A 69 -1.36 10.72 8.27
N GLU A 70 -1.17 9.42 8.11
CA GLU A 70 -1.25 8.40 9.14
C GLU A 70 0.04 8.39 10.00
N LYS A 71 -0.13 8.30 11.32
CA LYS A 71 0.98 8.36 12.29
C LYS A 71 1.84 7.09 12.30
N ASP A 72 1.18 5.92 12.21
CA ASP A 72 1.83 4.62 12.06
C ASP A 72 1.70 4.17 10.59
N PRO A 73 2.82 3.87 9.90
CA PRO A 73 2.75 3.35 8.53
C PRO A 73 1.95 2.04 8.44
N PHE A 74 1.85 1.25 9.51
CA PHE A 74 1.06 0.02 9.54
C PHE A 74 -0.44 0.28 9.34
N ASP A 75 -0.96 1.46 9.71
CA ASP A 75 -2.33 1.92 9.47
C ASP A 75 -2.47 2.72 8.16
N CYS A 76 -1.38 2.93 7.41
CA CYS A 76 -1.42 3.72 6.17
C CYS A 76 -1.72 2.84 4.96
N HIS A 77 -2.67 3.27 4.13
CA HIS A 77 -2.91 2.64 2.83
C HIS A 77 -1.65 2.58 1.96
N ARG A 78 -0.72 3.53 2.09
CA ARG A 78 0.52 3.51 1.32
C ARG A 78 1.39 2.31 1.63
N PHE A 79 1.40 1.81 2.87
CA PHE A 79 2.08 0.55 3.16
C PHE A 79 1.38 -0.62 2.47
N VAL A 80 0.06 -0.75 2.68
CA VAL A 80 -0.71 -1.92 2.24
C VAL A 80 -0.89 -1.99 0.72
N LEU A 81 -1.00 -0.84 0.05
CA LEU A 81 -1.25 -0.75 -1.39
C LEU A 81 0.03 -0.40 -2.18
N VAL A 82 0.68 0.71 -1.84
CA VAL A 82 1.77 1.29 -2.66
C VAL A 82 3.11 0.61 -2.40
N SER A 83 3.51 0.46 -1.13
CA SER A 83 4.75 -0.23 -0.75
C SER A 83 4.71 -1.68 -1.19
N TYR A 84 3.58 -2.37 -1.03
CA TYR A 84 3.37 -3.71 -1.60
C TYR A 84 3.77 -3.75 -3.09
N ALA A 85 3.19 -2.86 -3.90
CA ALA A 85 3.38 -2.89 -5.35
C ALA A 85 4.82 -2.54 -5.76
N LEU A 86 5.49 -1.67 -5.00
CA LEU A 86 6.90 -1.34 -5.18
C LEU A 86 7.82 -2.49 -4.74
N ALA A 87 7.53 -3.14 -3.61
CA ALA A 87 8.30 -4.26 -3.09
C ALA A 87 8.27 -5.46 -4.05
N LYS A 88 7.11 -5.77 -4.64
CA LYS A 88 6.99 -6.81 -5.70
C LYS A 88 7.79 -6.47 -6.97
N LYS A 89 8.22 -5.22 -7.16
CA LYS A 89 9.14 -4.80 -8.22
C LYS A 89 10.61 -4.75 -7.77
N GLY A 90 10.92 -5.25 -6.57
CA GLY A 90 12.28 -5.27 -6.01
C GLY A 90 12.79 -3.93 -5.50
N ILE A 91 11.90 -2.95 -5.30
CA ILE A 91 12.28 -1.65 -4.74
C ILE A 91 12.36 -1.75 -3.21
N GLU A 92 13.46 -1.27 -2.62
CA GLU A 92 13.59 -1.14 -1.17
C GLU A 92 12.77 0.05 -0.66
N ILE A 93 11.91 -0.18 0.34
CA ILE A 93 11.08 0.87 0.97
C ILE A 93 11.40 0.99 2.46
N LYS A 94 11.49 2.24 2.91
CA LYS A 94 11.65 2.63 4.31
C LYS A 94 10.54 3.60 4.69
N HIS A 95 10.03 3.45 5.90
CA HIS A 95 8.97 4.28 6.46
C HIS A 95 9.54 5.13 7.59
N ILE A 96 9.24 6.43 7.56
CA ILE A 96 9.63 7.39 8.59
C ILE A 96 8.50 7.45 9.62
N LEU A 97 8.80 7.07 10.86
CA LEU A 97 7.88 7.12 12.00
C LEU A 97 7.74 8.55 12.52
N ALA A 98 6.68 8.80 13.29
CA ALA A 98 6.38 10.12 13.84
C ALA A 98 7.49 10.72 14.75
N ASN A 99 8.34 9.87 15.33
CA ASN A 99 9.50 10.28 16.12
C ASN A 99 10.79 10.45 15.28
N GLY A 100 10.71 10.31 13.95
CA GLY A 100 11.85 10.38 13.03
C GLY A 100 12.61 9.07 12.83
N ASN A 101 12.30 8.01 13.59
CA ASN A 101 12.92 6.70 13.40
C ASN A 101 12.47 6.06 12.08
N ILE A 102 13.29 5.14 11.58
CA ILE A 102 12.99 4.37 10.38
C ILE A 102 12.53 2.97 10.76
N ILE A 103 11.51 2.48 10.06
CA ILE A 103 11.14 1.06 10.00
C ILE A 103 11.16 0.61 8.53
N THR A 104 11.69 -0.58 8.27
CA THR A 104 11.74 -1.16 6.92
C THR A 104 10.39 -1.78 6.53
N ASN A 105 10.16 -1.96 5.23
CA ASN A 105 8.96 -2.67 4.76
C ASN A 105 8.91 -4.10 5.30
N ASN A 106 10.05 -4.80 5.35
CA ASN A 106 10.14 -6.15 5.89
C ASN A 106 9.74 -6.22 7.36
N GLU A 107 10.14 -5.26 8.20
CA GLU A 107 9.70 -5.22 9.60
C GLU A 107 8.19 -4.99 9.74
N LEU A 108 7.58 -4.21 8.85
CA LEU A 108 6.12 -4.06 8.82
C LEU A 108 5.43 -5.32 8.30
N GLU A 109 6.03 -6.03 7.34
CA GLU A 109 5.60 -7.35 6.88
C GLU A 109 5.62 -8.40 8.01
N GLU A 110 6.68 -8.44 8.81
CA GLU A 110 6.72 -9.30 10.00
C GLU A 110 5.62 -8.92 11.01
N ARG A 111 5.32 -7.62 11.16
CA ARG A 111 4.15 -7.20 11.95
C ARG A 111 2.83 -7.71 11.38
N LEU A 112 2.67 -7.87 10.07
CA LEU A 112 1.46 -8.48 9.48
C LEU A 112 1.32 -9.93 9.95
N LEU A 113 2.40 -10.71 9.85
CA LEU A 113 2.39 -12.12 10.27
C LEU A 113 2.04 -12.27 11.74
N VAL A 114 2.64 -11.45 12.61
CA VAL A 114 2.34 -11.44 14.06
C VAL A 114 0.91 -10.97 14.34
N LYS A 115 0.45 -9.89 13.70
CA LYS A 115 -0.89 -9.30 13.90
C LYS A 115 -2.02 -10.29 13.60
N TYR A 116 -1.81 -11.16 12.62
CA TYR A 116 -2.81 -12.09 12.09
C TYR A 116 -2.49 -13.56 12.39
N GLU A 117 -1.50 -13.82 13.25
CA GLU A 117 -1.11 -15.17 13.69
C GLU A 117 -0.84 -16.12 12.50
N ILE A 118 -0.16 -15.61 11.47
CA ILE A 118 0.13 -16.36 10.24
C ILE A 118 1.51 -17.02 10.35
N GLU A 119 1.52 -18.34 10.41
CA GLU A 119 2.73 -19.15 10.39
C GLU A 119 3.08 -19.62 8.98
N TYR A 120 4.38 -19.82 8.71
CA TYR A 120 4.88 -20.39 7.45
C TYR A 120 5.94 -21.45 7.71
N GLY A 121 6.12 -22.40 6.78
CA GLY A 121 7.13 -23.46 6.89
C GLY A 121 6.72 -24.69 7.70
N HIS A 122 5.56 -24.70 8.35
CA HIS A 122 5.01 -25.91 8.96
C HIS A 122 4.24 -26.73 7.91
N VAL A 123 4.70 -27.95 7.63
CA VAL A 123 3.99 -28.90 6.77
C VAL A 123 2.87 -29.53 7.61
N MET A 124 1.62 -29.22 7.29
CA MET A 124 0.49 -29.98 7.83
C MET A 124 0.37 -31.29 7.06
N LEU A 125 -0.11 -32.36 7.71
CA LEU A 125 -0.12 -33.74 7.22
C LEU A 125 -0.77 -33.93 5.82
N PHE A 126 -1.52 -32.94 5.34
CA PHE A 126 -2.22 -32.95 4.05
C PHE A 126 -2.05 -31.68 3.20
N ASP A 127 -1.26 -30.68 3.65
CA ASP A 127 -1.08 -29.43 2.91
C ASP A 127 0.40 -29.14 2.62
N THR A 128 0.68 -28.66 1.40
CA THR A 128 1.96 -28.06 1.06
C THR A 128 2.19 -26.82 1.91
N ALA A 129 3.33 -26.73 2.58
CA ALA A 129 3.69 -25.56 3.38
C ALA A 129 3.68 -24.29 2.51
N LYS A 130 2.95 -23.26 2.96
CA LYS A 130 2.96 -21.94 2.31
C LYS A 130 4.38 -21.35 2.32
N THR A 131 4.74 -20.73 1.22
CA THR A 131 5.95 -19.91 1.10
C THR A 131 5.81 -18.61 1.89
N ARG A 132 6.94 -17.97 2.22
CA ARG A 132 6.94 -16.64 2.86
C ARG A 132 6.13 -15.63 2.03
N GLU A 133 6.24 -15.69 0.71
CA GLU A 133 5.53 -14.75 -0.18
C GLU A 133 4.01 -14.88 -0.05
N GLU A 134 3.49 -16.11 -0.03
CA GLU A 134 2.05 -16.37 0.09
C GLU A 134 1.48 -15.90 1.44
N VAL A 135 2.19 -16.13 2.54
CA VAL A 135 1.73 -15.68 3.87
C VAL A 135 1.78 -14.16 4.03
N ILE A 136 2.75 -13.50 3.39
CA ILE A 136 2.81 -12.04 3.36
C ILE A 136 1.66 -11.47 2.54
N ASP A 137 1.37 -12.05 1.37
CA ASP A 137 0.23 -11.64 0.54
C ASP A 137 -1.09 -11.79 1.30
N GLU A 138 -1.26 -12.89 2.05
CA GLU A 138 -2.40 -13.07 2.96
C GLU A 138 -2.46 -11.98 4.05
N GLY A 139 -1.32 -11.65 4.68
CA GLY A 139 -1.23 -10.59 5.67
C GLY A 139 -1.66 -9.22 5.12
N TYR A 140 -1.23 -8.89 3.91
CA TYR A 140 -1.65 -7.67 3.21
C TYR A 140 -3.15 -7.65 2.90
N GLU A 141 -3.74 -8.78 2.48
CA GLU A 141 -5.18 -8.90 2.22
C GLU A 141 -6.00 -8.69 3.51
N LYS A 142 -5.62 -9.35 4.61
CA LYS A 142 -6.24 -9.14 5.92
C LYS A 142 -6.10 -7.69 6.38
N ARG A 143 -4.94 -7.08 6.16
CA ARG A 143 -4.73 -5.68 6.53
C ARG A 143 -5.58 -4.72 5.73
N ASN A 144 -5.74 -4.96 4.43
CA ASN A 144 -6.67 -4.18 3.62
C ASN A 144 -8.10 -4.27 4.16
N TYR A 145 -8.54 -5.46 4.59
CA TYR A 145 -9.87 -5.65 5.16
C TYR A 145 -10.11 -4.86 6.47
N ASP A 146 -9.04 -4.61 7.24
CA ASP A 146 -9.10 -3.82 8.47
C ASP A 146 -9.14 -2.31 8.22
N ILE A 147 -8.33 -1.81 7.27
CA ILE A 147 -8.07 -0.36 7.11
C ILE A 147 -8.63 0.25 5.82
N GLY A 148 -9.19 -0.59 4.95
CA GLY A 148 -9.66 -0.18 3.63
C GLY A 148 -10.66 0.97 3.71
N TYR A 149 -10.65 1.85 2.72
CA TYR A 149 -11.64 2.90 2.64
C TYR A 149 -13.02 2.29 2.42
N ILE A 150 -14.00 2.64 3.25
CA ILE A 150 -15.40 2.29 3.01
C ILE A 150 -15.94 3.29 1.99
N GLY A 151 -16.17 2.81 0.78
CA GLY A 151 -16.75 3.60 -0.29
C GLY A 151 -18.21 3.86 0.01
N ILE A 152 -18.60 5.13 0.13
CA ILE A 152 -20.01 5.49 0.07
C ILE A 152 -20.36 5.44 -1.42
N PRO A 153 -21.24 4.52 -1.88
CA PRO A 153 -21.68 4.54 -3.27
C PRO A 153 -22.25 5.92 -3.57
N ASN A 154 -21.94 6.49 -4.73
CA ASN A 154 -22.62 7.70 -5.17
C ASN A 154 -24.11 7.39 -5.25
N VAL A 155 -24.87 7.82 -4.24
CA VAL A 155 -26.31 8.00 -4.35
C VAL A 155 -26.45 9.14 -5.35
N LEU A 156 -26.49 8.82 -6.63
CA LEU A 156 -26.85 9.80 -7.64
C LEU A 156 -28.20 10.38 -7.24
N SER A 157 -28.19 11.69 -7.04
CA SER A 157 -29.34 12.59 -7.01
C SER A 157 -30.56 12.02 -7.72
N MET A 158 -31.49 11.44 -6.95
CA MET A 158 -32.89 11.37 -7.36
C MET A 158 -33.49 12.75 -7.07
N SER A 159 -33.32 13.66 -8.03
CA SER A 159 -34.11 14.89 -8.13
C SER A 159 -34.08 15.37 -9.57
#